data_AF-A0AA88XTW9-F1
#
_entry.id   AF-A0AA88XTW9-F1
#
_cell.length_a   1.000
_cell.length_b   1.000
_cell.length_c   1.000
_cell.angle_alpha   90.00
_cell.angle_beta   90.00
_cell.angle_gamma   90.00
#
_symmetry.space_group_name_H-M   'P 1'
#
loop_
_entity.id
_entity.type
_entity.pdbx_description
1 polymer ?
#
loop_
_entity_poly.entity_id
_entity_poly.type
_entity_poly.pdbx_seq_one_letter_code
_entity_poly.pdbx_strand_id
1 'polypeptide(L)'
;MILAVVYIFLMTVVTDARWNCCDYRFTGYNDVGKFNMVYFDRHLLRCDRNGMRQFKLDRGPGKIRFEYECCRLPRRLRTHTFQTVYTYDGNGNLVYLDRQTVSCGNNGIISGFNLLRNPRHDHIRFNVICNQYKRLSCLSMQYTPYNDDGGGHSIYLDRHRVKCSPGYFLNSWGLKRSGDHKKIRIAYRCCRPYKYPK
;
A
#
# COMPACT_ATOMS: atom_id res chain seq x y z
N MET A 1 -61.99 -7.83 25.74
CA MET A 1 -60.57 -7.63 26.07
C MET A 1 -59.73 -8.13 24.89
N ILE A 2 -59.24 -7.22 24.05
CA ILE A 2 -58.44 -7.55 22.87
C ILE A 2 -56.97 -7.35 23.26
N LEU A 3 -56.20 -8.44 23.35
CA LEU A 3 -54.76 -8.40 23.57
C LEU A 3 -54.06 -8.15 22.24
N ALA A 4 -53.54 -6.94 22.04
CA ALA A 4 -52.68 -6.61 20.92
C ALA A 4 -51.27 -7.18 21.18
N VAL A 5 -50.87 -8.15 20.37
CA VAL A 5 -49.50 -8.70 20.36
C VAL A 5 -48.61 -7.73 19.60
N VAL A 6 -47.79 -6.96 20.32
CA VAL A 6 -46.80 -6.05 19.73
C VAL A 6 -45.60 -6.88 19.27
N TYR A 7 -45.53 -7.14 17.97
CA TYR A 7 -44.33 -7.71 17.32
C TYR A 7 -43.25 -6.62 17.22
N ILE A 8 -42.30 -6.61 18.15
CA ILE A 8 -41.09 -5.78 18.06
C ILE A 8 -40.16 -6.45 17.05
N PHE A 9 -40.18 -5.98 15.81
CA PHE A 9 -39.22 -6.35 14.78
C PHE A 9 -37.87 -5.69 15.13
N LEU A 10 -37.02 -6.39 15.88
CA LEU A 10 -35.64 -6.03 16.11
C LEU A 10 -34.89 -6.09 14.76
N MET A 11 -34.88 -4.97 14.04
CA MET A 11 -33.91 -4.74 12.98
C MET A 11 -32.53 -4.72 13.64
N THR A 12 -31.88 -5.88 13.72
CA THR A 12 -30.44 -5.92 14.00
C THR A 12 -29.78 -5.17 12.86
N VAL A 13 -29.44 -3.90 13.09
CA VAL A 13 -28.48 -3.19 12.26
C VAL A 13 -27.18 -3.96 12.43
N VAL A 14 -26.92 -4.92 11.55
CA VAL A 14 -25.60 -5.53 11.40
C VAL A 14 -24.74 -4.42 10.79
N THR A 15 -24.30 -3.49 11.64
CA THR A 15 -23.18 -2.64 11.29
C THR A 15 -22.04 -3.61 10.99
N ASP A 16 -21.58 -3.67 9.74
CA ASP A 16 -20.47 -4.53 9.30
C ASP A 16 -19.15 -3.95 9.84
N ALA A 17 -19.09 -3.76 11.17
CA ALA A 17 -17.98 -3.24 11.97
C ALA A 17 -16.77 -4.20 12.00
N ARG A 18 -16.72 -5.18 11.09
CA ARG A 18 -15.75 -6.27 11.10
C ARG A 18 -14.41 -5.94 10.44
N TRP A 19 -14.24 -4.71 9.95
CA TRP A 19 -12.96 -4.19 9.43
C TRP A 19 -12.48 -2.93 10.18
N ASN A 20 -12.99 -2.68 11.39
CA ASN A 20 -12.66 -1.50 12.21
C ASN A 20 -11.38 -1.64 13.04
N CYS A 21 -10.75 -2.81 13.07
CA CYS A 21 -9.43 -2.97 13.70
C CYS A 21 -8.35 -2.59 12.69
N CYS A 22 -8.13 -1.28 12.56
CA CYS A 22 -7.00 -0.73 11.81
C CYS A 22 -6.04 -0.03 12.77
N ASP A 23 -4.76 -0.21 12.54
CA ASP A 23 -3.68 0.42 13.27
C ASP A 23 -2.84 1.30 12.31
N TYR A 24 -2.73 2.57 12.68
CA TYR A 24 -1.83 3.51 12.02
C TYR A 24 -0.40 3.26 12.52
N ARG A 25 0.52 3.09 11.58
CA ARG A 25 1.93 2.86 11.83
C ARG A 25 2.76 3.86 11.06
N PHE A 26 3.99 4.02 11.49
CA PHE A 26 4.98 4.82 10.80
C PHE A 26 6.34 4.16 10.91
N THR A 27 7.17 4.39 9.90
CA THR A 27 8.61 4.13 10.02
C THR A 27 9.25 5.28 10.81
N GLY A 28 10.43 5.04 11.38
CA GLY A 28 11.20 6.13 11.98
C GLY A 28 11.56 7.20 10.94
N TYR A 29 11.69 8.44 11.39
CA TYR A 29 12.24 9.49 10.53
C TYR A 29 13.70 9.18 10.19
N ASN A 30 14.04 9.32 8.93
CA ASN A 30 15.41 9.24 8.44
C ASN A 30 15.71 10.40 7.49
N ASP A 31 16.98 10.65 7.21
CA ASP A 31 17.44 11.73 6.32
C ASP A 31 16.77 11.66 4.94
N VAL A 32 16.46 12.81 4.36
CA VAL A 32 15.84 12.91 3.02
C VAL A 32 16.84 12.59 1.88
N GLY A 33 18.12 12.45 2.20
CA GLY A 33 19.14 11.93 1.31
C GLY A 33 19.47 12.83 0.13
N LYS A 34 19.49 14.14 0.35
CA LYS A 34 19.54 15.15 -0.73
C LYS A 34 18.42 14.92 -1.77
N PHE A 35 17.24 14.51 -1.30
CA PHE A 35 16.05 14.21 -2.09
C PHE A 35 16.16 12.98 -3.00
N ASN A 36 17.15 12.10 -2.82
CA ASN A 36 17.28 10.87 -3.61
C ASN A 36 16.34 9.76 -3.13
N MET A 37 15.60 9.13 -4.04
CA MET A 37 14.64 8.08 -3.68
C MET A 37 15.30 6.81 -3.12
N VAL A 38 16.60 6.62 -3.34
CA VAL A 38 17.33 5.47 -2.78
C VAL A 38 17.25 5.43 -1.26
N TYR A 39 16.99 6.57 -0.59
CA TYR A 39 16.81 6.63 0.86
C TYR A 39 15.54 5.95 1.37
N PHE A 40 14.64 5.56 0.47
CA PHE A 40 13.51 4.70 0.80
C PHE A 40 13.95 3.30 1.28
N ASP A 41 15.20 2.89 1.05
CA ASP A 41 15.77 1.62 1.55
C ASP A 41 15.81 1.50 3.08
N ARG A 42 15.78 2.63 3.79
CA ARG A 42 15.76 2.70 5.27
C ARG A 42 14.37 2.48 5.87
N HIS A 43 13.33 2.41 5.02
CA HIS A 43 11.94 2.36 5.47
C HIS A 43 11.32 0.98 5.22
N LEU A 44 11.12 0.22 6.30
CA LEU A 44 10.41 -1.06 6.28
C LEU A 44 8.94 -0.88 6.68
N LEU A 45 8.02 -1.03 5.72
CA LEU A 45 6.59 -1.03 6.01
C LEU A 45 6.13 -2.46 6.26
N ARG A 46 5.54 -2.73 7.43
CA ARG A 46 5.16 -4.09 7.83
C ARG A 46 3.88 -4.12 8.67
N CYS A 47 2.91 -4.89 8.20
CA CYS A 47 1.62 -5.15 8.84
C CYS A 47 1.52 -6.54 9.49
N ASP A 48 2.59 -7.34 9.45
CA ASP A 48 2.63 -8.69 10.04
C ASP A 48 1.49 -9.60 9.54
N ARG A 49 0.52 -9.91 10.41
CA ARG A 49 -0.66 -10.74 10.06
C ARG A 49 -1.80 -9.92 9.44
N ASN A 50 -1.69 -8.60 9.44
CA ASN A 50 -2.66 -7.64 8.88
C ASN A 50 -2.34 -7.32 7.42
N GLY A 51 -3.27 -6.64 6.76
CA GLY A 51 -3.15 -6.21 5.37
C GLY A 51 -2.94 -4.71 5.31
N MET A 52 -2.10 -4.27 4.38
CA MET A 52 -1.88 -2.85 4.19
C MET A 52 -3.07 -2.24 3.45
N ARG A 53 -3.68 -1.22 4.03
CA ARG A 53 -4.80 -0.47 3.42
C ARG A 53 -4.32 0.83 2.77
N GLN A 54 -3.29 1.44 3.36
CA GLN A 54 -2.83 2.77 2.98
C GLN A 54 -1.33 2.90 3.22
N PHE A 55 -0.64 3.66 2.38
CA PHE A 55 0.68 4.21 2.69
C PHE A 55 0.84 5.59 2.04
N LYS A 56 1.72 6.42 2.61
CA LYS A 56 2.03 7.78 2.15
C LYS A 56 3.41 8.16 2.69
N LEU A 57 4.19 8.88 1.90
CA LEU A 57 5.38 9.54 2.41
C LEU A 57 4.98 10.77 3.25
N ASP A 58 5.62 10.92 4.40
CA ASP A 58 5.49 12.06 5.30
C ASP A 58 6.84 12.75 5.47
N ARG A 59 6.81 14.07 5.62
CA ARG A 59 8.01 14.93 5.66
C ARG A 59 8.18 15.55 7.03
N GLY A 60 9.41 15.51 7.53
CA GLY A 60 9.88 16.32 8.64
C GLY A 60 11.01 17.25 8.20
N PRO A 61 11.52 18.13 9.07
CA PRO A 61 12.67 18.98 8.76
C PRO A 61 13.89 18.14 8.36
N GLY A 62 14.30 18.21 7.09
CA GLY A 62 15.41 17.43 6.52
C GLY A 62 15.21 15.90 6.52
N LYS A 63 14.01 15.41 6.87
CA LYS A 63 13.74 14.00 7.12
C LYS A 63 12.48 13.53 6.41
N ILE A 64 12.41 12.22 6.19
CA ILE A 64 11.25 11.53 5.64
C ILE A 64 10.89 10.33 6.51
N ARG A 65 9.63 9.94 6.46
CA ARG A 65 9.13 8.65 6.91
C ARG A 65 7.99 8.19 6.03
N PHE A 66 7.64 6.93 6.12
CA PHE A 66 6.37 6.42 5.60
C PHE A 66 5.37 6.25 6.73
N GLU A 67 4.19 6.82 6.53
CA GLU A 67 2.99 6.54 7.31
C GLU A 67 2.15 5.52 6.55
N TYR A 68 1.62 4.53 7.26
CA TYR A 68 0.85 3.47 6.66
C TYR A 68 -0.18 2.92 7.63
N GLU A 69 -1.22 2.32 7.08
CA GLU A 69 -2.33 1.79 7.85
C GLU A 69 -2.47 0.31 7.57
N CYS A 70 -2.45 -0.46 8.66
CA CYS A 70 -2.64 -1.90 8.64
C CYS A 70 -4.04 -2.19 9.17
N CYS A 71 -4.75 -3.12 8.55
CA CYS A 71 -6.07 -3.52 8.99
C CYS A 71 -6.15 -5.04 9.12
N ARG A 72 -6.91 -5.52 10.10
CA ARG A 72 -7.07 -6.95 10.36
C ARG A 72 -7.54 -7.69 9.10
N LEU A 73 -6.84 -8.77 8.76
CA LEU A 73 -7.19 -9.68 7.69
C LEU A 73 -7.92 -10.93 8.22
N PRO A 74 -8.77 -11.58 7.40
CA PRO A 74 -9.30 -12.90 7.72
C PRO A 74 -8.20 -13.96 7.57
N ARG A 75 -8.50 -15.20 7.94
CA ARG A 75 -7.55 -16.32 7.86
C ARG A 75 -7.00 -16.46 6.43
N ARG A 76 -5.69 -16.26 6.29
CA ARG A 76 -4.93 -16.47 5.05
C ARG A 76 -4.53 -17.93 4.88
N LEU A 77 -4.23 -18.33 3.65
CA LEU A 77 -3.72 -19.66 3.33
C LEU A 77 -2.22 -19.79 3.60
N ARG A 78 -1.45 -18.84 3.08
CA ARG A 78 0.01 -18.78 3.25
C ARG A 78 0.51 -17.34 3.21
N THR A 79 1.67 -17.12 3.79
CA THR A 79 2.48 -15.91 3.55
C THR A 79 3.68 -16.32 2.74
N HIS A 80 4.05 -15.48 1.77
CA HIS A 80 5.28 -15.66 1.01
C HIS A 80 5.87 -14.29 0.71
N THR A 81 7.16 -14.27 0.45
CA THR A 81 7.90 -13.08 0.06
C THR A 81 8.42 -13.28 -1.35
N PHE A 82 8.40 -12.22 -2.15
CA PHE A 82 9.11 -12.19 -3.42
C PHE A 82 9.88 -10.88 -3.56
N GLN A 83 10.80 -10.86 -4.51
CA GLN A 83 11.57 -9.68 -4.85
C GLN A 83 11.28 -9.31 -6.30
N THR A 84 11.07 -8.02 -6.57
CA THR A 84 11.04 -7.55 -7.96
C THR A 84 12.44 -7.64 -8.56
N VAL A 85 12.52 -7.51 -9.88
CA VAL A 85 13.79 -7.44 -10.59
C VAL A 85 14.53 -6.14 -10.23
N TYR A 86 15.86 -6.20 -10.27
CA TYR A 86 16.67 -4.99 -10.16
C TYR A 86 16.49 -4.12 -11.40
N THR A 87 16.26 -2.82 -11.21
CA THR A 87 16.27 -1.82 -12.28
C THR A 87 17.17 -0.66 -11.88
N TYR A 88 17.82 -0.04 -12.87
CA TYR A 88 18.68 1.12 -12.66
C TYR A 88 17.94 2.22 -11.89
N ASP A 89 18.61 2.79 -10.89
CA ASP A 89 18.01 3.72 -9.92
C ASP A 89 18.02 5.19 -10.38
N GLY A 90 18.51 5.48 -11.59
CA GLY A 90 18.48 6.82 -12.14
C GLY A 90 19.32 7.82 -11.36
N ASN A 91 20.38 7.36 -10.68
CA ASN A 91 21.18 8.16 -9.76
C ASN A 91 20.35 8.78 -8.62
N GLY A 92 19.28 8.11 -8.20
CA GLY A 92 18.41 8.60 -7.12
C GLY A 92 17.19 9.41 -7.56
N ASN A 93 16.96 9.58 -8.87
CA ASN A 93 15.82 10.36 -9.38
C ASN A 93 14.49 9.60 -9.30
N LEU A 94 13.56 10.07 -8.45
CA LEU A 94 12.25 9.47 -8.15
C LEU A 94 11.50 8.90 -9.36
N VAL A 95 11.59 9.53 -10.54
CA VAL A 95 10.82 9.09 -11.72
C VAL A 95 11.19 7.69 -12.17
N TYR A 96 12.41 7.22 -11.90
CA TYR A 96 12.88 5.86 -12.23
C TYR A 96 12.20 4.76 -11.42
N LEU A 97 11.44 5.13 -10.38
CA LEU A 97 10.58 4.20 -9.66
C LEU A 97 9.43 3.68 -10.53
N ASP A 98 9.13 4.31 -11.67
CA ASP A 98 8.13 3.83 -12.64
C ASP A 98 8.47 2.46 -13.26
N ARG A 99 9.73 2.06 -13.19
CA ARG A 99 10.26 0.75 -13.64
C ARG A 99 9.96 -0.38 -12.66
N GLN A 100 9.58 -0.04 -11.43
CA GLN A 100 9.24 -1.00 -10.39
C GLN A 100 7.73 -1.20 -10.33
N THR A 101 7.29 -2.47 -10.30
CA THR A 101 5.88 -2.82 -10.11
C THR A 101 5.77 -3.83 -8.98
N VAL A 102 5.11 -3.43 -7.89
CA VAL A 102 4.83 -4.30 -6.75
C VAL A 102 3.45 -4.93 -6.95
N SER A 103 3.37 -6.26 -7.02
CA SER A 103 2.10 -6.98 -7.22
C SER A 103 2.10 -8.35 -6.53
N CYS A 104 1.10 -8.62 -5.70
CA CYS A 104 0.89 -9.94 -5.10
C CYS A 104 0.08 -10.92 -5.98
N GLY A 105 -0.08 -10.61 -7.28
CA GLY A 105 -0.81 -11.44 -8.24
C GLY A 105 -2.32 -11.51 -7.95
N ASN A 106 -3.02 -12.50 -8.50
CA ASN A 106 -4.49 -12.55 -8.46
C ASN A 106 -5.09 -12.82 -7.07
N ASN A 107 -4.32 -13.42 -6.17
CA ASN A 107 -4.83 -13.99 -4.91
C ASN A 107 -4.11 -13.49 -3.65
N GLY A 108 -3.21 -12.52 -3.78
CA GLY A 108 -2.42 -12.02 -2.67
C GLY A 108 -2.78 -10.60 -2.22
N ILE A 109 -2.64 -10.34 -0.94
CA ILE A 109 -2.72 -9.01 -0.32
C ILE A 109 -1.35 -8.62 0.21
N ILE A 110 -0.92 -7.40 -0.07
CA ILE A 110 0.32 -6.81 0.44
C ILE A 110 0.18 -6.63 1.96
N SER A 111 1.16 -7.17 2.68
CA SER A 111 1.29 -7.03 4.14
C SER A 111 2.60 -6.35 4.53
N GLY A 112 3.49 -6.10 3.59
CA GLY A 112 4.68 -5.31 3.81
C GLY A 112 5.50 -5.19 2.54
N PHE A 113 6.32 -4.15 2.48
CA PHE A 113 7.35 -4.01 1.46
C PHE A 113 8.45 -3.06 1.94
N ASN A 114 9.62 -3.19 1.34
CA ASN A 114 10.73 -2.28 1.50
C ASN A 114 11.56 -2.22 0.22
N LEU A 115 12.18 -1.07 -0.05
CA LEU A 115 13.13 -0.92 -1.13
C LEU A 115 14.47 -1.57 -0.71
N LEU A 116 15.14 -2.21 -1.66
CA LEU A 116 16.47 -2.77 -1.51
C LEU A 116 17.37 -2.25 -2.63
N ARG A 117 18.65 -2.05 -2.30
CA ARG A 117 19.69 -1.71 -3.26
C ARG A 117 20.57 -2.92 -3.54
N ASN A 118 21.11 -2.99 -4.76
CA ASN A 118 22.13 -3.97 -5.08
C ASN A 118 23.49 -3.59 -4.44
N PRO A 119 24.47 -4.51 -4.38
CA PRO A 119 25.79 -4.22 -3.79
C PRO A 119 26.56 -3.08 -4.46
N ARG A 120 26.32 -2.81 -5.74
CA ARG A 120 26.95 -1.69 -6.48
C ARG A 120 26.29 -0.34 -6.22
N HIS A 121 25.15 -0.31 -5.54
CA HIS A 121 24.43 0.92 -5.24
C HIS A 121 24.10 1.75 -6.50
N ASP A 122 23.59 1.09 -7.54
CA ASP A 122 23.14 1.70 -8.80
C ASP A 122 21.80 1.13 -9.29
N HIS A 123 21.28 0.08 -8.64
CA HIS A 123 19.98 -0.52 -8.94
C HIS A 123 19.14 -0.69 -7.68
N ILE A 124 17.82 -0.62 -7.87
CA ILE A 124 16.83 -0.85 -6.83
C ILE A 124 15.90 -2.00 -7.18
N ARG A 125 15.30 -2.58 -6.15
CA ARG A 125 14.15 -3.49 -6.23
C ARG A 125 13.29 -3.37 -4.97
N PHE A 126 12.14 -4.01 -4.96
CA PHE A 126 11.31 -4.18 -3.78
C PHE A 126 11.37 -5.62 -3.27
N ASN A 127 11.49 -5.76 -1.96
CA ASN A 127 11.14 -6.98 -1.25
C ASN A 127 9.71 -6.84 -0.73
N VAL A 128 8.82 -7.79 -1.06
CA VAL A 128 7.37 -7.67 -0.88
C VAL A 128 6.82 -8.90 -0.16
N ILE A 129 6.04 -8.68 0.90
CA ILE A 129 5.40 -9.74 1.69
C ILE A 129 3.92 -9.82 1.33
N CYS A 130 3.49 -10.99 0.84
CA CYS A 130 2.15 -11.22 0.34
C CYS A 130 1.43 -12.32 1.12
N ASN A 131 0.22 -12.00 1.60
CA ASN A 131 -0.71 -12.93 2.22
C ASN A 131 -1.68 -13.49 1.17
N GLN A 132 -1.67 -14.79 0.95
CA GLN A 132 -2.44 -15.47 -0.09
C GLN A 132 -3.81 -15.97 0.43
N TYR A 133 -4.81 -15.92 -0.46
CA TYR A 133 -6.19 -16.31 -0.21
C TYR A 133 -6.71 -17.20 -1.36
N LYS A 134 -7.72 -18.04 -1.12
CA LYS A 134 -8.32 -18.83 -2.21
C LYS A 134 -9.06 -17.97 -3.22
N ARG A 135 -9.68 -16.87 -2.75
CA ARG A 135 -10.42 -15.95 -3.61
C ARG A 135 -10.34 -14.53 -3.09
N LEU A 136 -10.07 -13.60 -4.01
CA LEU A 136 -10.19 -12.16 -3.79
C LEU A 136 -11.30 -11.58 -4.68
N SER A 137 -11.93 -10.50 -4.22
CA SER A 137 -12.74 -9.60 -5.03
C SER A 137 -11.98 -8.29 -5.18
N CYS A 138 -11.66 -7.88 -6.40
CA CYS A 138 -10.81 -6.73 -6.66
C CYS A 138 -11.56 -5.63 -7.37
N LEU A 139 -11.27 -4.39 -6.98
CA LEU A 139 -11.73 -3.21 -7.70
C LEU A 139 -10.94 -3.03 -9.01
N SER A 140 -11.46 -2.17 -9.88
CA SER A 140 -10.70 -1.63 -11.01
C SER A 140 -9.44 -0.91 -10.53
N MET A 141 -8.46 -0.75 -11.42
CA MET A 141 -7.25 0.02 -11.13
C MET A 141 -7.61 1.43 -10.66
N GLN A 142 -7.03 1.81 -9.52
CA GLN A 142 -7.18 3.11 -8.89
C GLN A 142 -5.92 3.92 -9.12
N TYR A 143 -6.05 5.24 -9.04
CA TYR A 143 -4.96 6.17 -9.26
C TYR A 143 -5.06 7.32 -8.28
N THR A 144 -3.93 7.74 -7.72
CA THR A 144 -3.86 9.09 -7.16
C THR A 144 -3.97 10.11 -8.29
N PRO A 145 -4.38 11.37 -8.02
CA PRO A 145 -4.27 12.44 -8.99
C PRO A 145 -2.82 12.60 -9.50
N TYR A 146 -2.68 13.11 -10.72
CA TYR A 146 -1.37 13.55 -11.19
C TYR A 146 -0.89 14.76 -10.39
N ASN A 147 0.38 14.78 -10.05
CA ASN A 147 1.06 15.93 -9.47
C ASN A 147 2.46 16.08 -10.08
N ASP A 148 3.08 17.24 -9.89
CA ASP A 148 4.42 17.54 -10.37
C ASP A 148 5.43 16.47 -9.92
N ASP A 149 6.38 16.12 -10.79
CA ASP A 149 7.42 15.13 -10.46
C ASP A 149 8.59 15.71 -9.63
N GLY A 150 8.57 17.02 -9.39
CA GLY A 150 9.52 17.72 -8.55
C GLY A 150 10.92 17.75 -9.12
N GLY A 151 11.09 17.62 -10.44
CA GLY A 151 12.39 17.42 -11.06
C GLY A 151 13.04 16.09 -10.66
N GLY A 152 12.25 15.12 -10.18
CA GLY A 152 12.75 13.84 -9.69
C GLY A 152 13.07 13.79 -8.21
N HIS A 153 12.74 14.82 -7.43
CA HIS A 153 12.95 14.81 -5.99
C HIS A 153 11.96 13.87 -5.28
N SER A 154 12.50 12.94 -4.48
CA SER A 154 11.73 11.92 -3.76
C SER A 154 10.63 12.45 -2.84
N ILE A 155 10.80 13.68 -2.32
CA ILE A 155 9.83 14.31 -1.43
C ILE A 155 8.46 14.56 -2.06
N TYR A 156 8.37 14.67 -3.40
CA TYR A 156 7.09 14.88 -4.09
C TYR A 156 6.15 13.68 -3.99
N LEU A 157 6.66 12.53 -3.54
CA LEU A 157 5.83 11.38 -3.21
C LEU A 157 4.89 11.67 -2.02
N ASP A 158 5.15 12.71 -1.22
CA ASP A 158 4.27 13.13 -0.11
C ASP A 158 2.88 13.58 -0.59
N ARG A 159 2.72 13.91 -1.87
CA ARG A 159 1.43 14.31 -2.47
C ARG A 159 0.54 13.10 -2.78
N HIS A 160 1.10 11.90 -2.77
CA HIS A 160 0.44 10.68 -3.22
C HIS A 160 0.05 9.79 -2.05
N ARG A 161 -1.20 9.95 -1.58
CA ARG A 161 -1.80 9.05 -0.58
C ARG A 161 -2.48 7.88 -1.27
N VAL A 162 -1.83 6.71 -1.26
CA VAL A 162 -2.43 5.46 -1.72
C VAL A 162 -3.34 4.92 -0.63
N LYS A 163 -4.64 4.82 -0.88
CA LYS A 163 -5.63 4.34 0.11
C LYS A 163 -6.72 3.50 -0.54
N CYS A 164 -6.95 2.31 0.00
CA CYS A 164 -8.09 1.47 -0.34
C CYS A 164 -9.32 1.82 0.53
N SER A 165 -10.51 1.65 -0.05
CA SER A 165 -11.78 1.79 0.67
C SER A 165 -11.91 0.76 1.80
N PRO A 166 -12.78 0.99 2.81
CA PRO A 166 -12.99 0.05 3.91
C PRO A 166 -13.26 -1.38 3.43
N GLY A 167 -12.60 -2.35 4.07
CA GLY A 167 -12.67 -3.77 3.71
C GLY A 167 -11.83 -4.19 2.50
N TYR A 168 -11.18 -3.25 1.81
CA TYR A 168 -10.21 -3.52 0.74
C TYR A 168 -8.79 -3.23 1.20
N PHE A 169 -7.84 -3.94 0.58
CA PHE A 169 -6.43 -3.93 0.92
C PHE A 169 -5.60 -3.85 -0.35
N LEU A 170 -4.37 -3.35 -0.22
CA LEU A 170 -3.46 -3.24 -1.34
C LEU A 170 -3.10 -4.61 -1.88
N ASN A 171 -3.23 -4.77 -3.18
CA ASN A 171 -2.81 -5.95 -3.93
C ASN A 171 -1.60 -5.63 -4.80
N SER A 172 -1.59 -4.44 -5.41
CA SER A 172 -0.49 -3.95 -6.23
C SER A 172 -0.40 -2.42 -6.18
N TRP A 173 0.79 -1.90 -6.48
CA TRP A 173 1.01 -0.48 -6.72
C TRP A 173 2.27 -0.25 -7.57
N GLY A 174 2.36 0.91 -8.22
CA GLY A 174 3.53 1.36 -8.95
C GLY A 174 3.41 2.83 -9.37
N LEU A 175 4.55 3.51 -9.52
CA LEU A 175 4.60 4.88 -10.03
C LEU A 175 4.32 4.89 -11.53
N LYS A 176 3.58 5.91 -11.99
CA LYS A 176 3.31 6.17 -13.40
C LYS A 176 3.58 7.63 -13.71
N ARG A 177 4.14 7.88 -14.89
CA ARG A 177 4.38 9.22 -15.42
C ARG A 177 3.26 9.64 -16.36
N SER A 178 3.01 10.94 -16.45
CA SER A 178 2.18 11.52 -17.51
C SER A 178 2.90 11.42 -18.86
N GLY A 179 2.15 11.54 -19.95
CA GLY A 179 2.70 11.45 -21.32
C GLY A 179 3.70 12.56 -21.65
N ASP A 180 3.60 13.72 -21.00
CA ASP A 180 4.56 14.82 -21.13
C ASP A 180 5.78 14.70 -20.18
N HIS A 181 5.84 13.64 -19.37
CA HIS A 181 6.92 13.35 -18.43
C HIS A 181 7.17 14.43 -17.37
N LYS A 182 6.20 15.29 -17.06
CA LYS A 182 6.31 16.34 -16.02
C LYS A 182 5.58 16.02 -14.72
N LYS A 183 4.73 14.99 -14.74
CA LYS A 183 3.88 14.63 -13.61
C LYS A 183 3.97 13.14 -13.29
N ILE A 184 3.75 12.83 -12.03
CA ILE A 184 3.66 11.46 -11.52
C ILE A 184 2.30 11.21 -10.87
N ARG A 185 1.93 9.94 -10.79
CA ARG A 185 0.85 9.41 -9.96
C ARG A 185 1.19 8.00 -9.51
N ILE A 186 0.50 7.49 -8.51
CA ILE A 186 0.57 6.08 -8.14
C ILE A 186 -0.66 5.37 -8.67
N ALA A 187 -0.42 4.36 -9.50
CA ALA A 187 -1.43 3.38 -9.89
C ALA A 187 -1.45 2.25 -8.87
N TYR A 188 -2.61 1.84 -8.38
CA TYR A 188 -2.73 0.79 -7.38
C TYR A 188 -4.01 -0.01 -7.54
N ARG A 189 -3.99 -1.26 -7.08
CA ARG A 189 -5.15 -2.15 -7.07
C ARG A 189 -5.52 -2.52 -5.65
N CYS A 190 -6.81 -2.46 -5.37
CA CYS A 190 -7.39 -2.80 -4.08
C CYS A 190 -8.22 -4.07 -4.21
N CYS A 191 -8.00 -5.03 -3.31
CA CYS A 191 -8.69 -6.31 -3.27
C CYS A 191 -9.17 -6.65 -1.87
N ARG A 192 -10.27 -7.38 -1.79
CA ARG A 192 -10.90 -7.85 -0.56
C ARG A 192 -10.91 -9.38 -0.53
N PRO A 193 -10.35 -10.02 0.50
CA PRO A 193 -10.47 -11.46 0.65
C PRO A 193 -11.88 -11.86 1.08
N TYR A 194 -12.38 -12.96 0.52
CA TYR A 194 -13.61 -13.58 1.02
C TYR A 194 -13.34 -14.18 2.40
N LYS A 195 -14.28 -14.01 3.32
CA LYS A 195 -14.29 -14.76 4.58
C LYS A 195 -14.59 -16.23 4.21
N TYR A 196 -13.74 -17.15 4.65
CA TYR A 196 -14.16 -18.55 4.68
C TYR A 196 -15.31 -18.67 5.69
N PRO A 197 -16.44 -19.32 5.34
CA PRO A 197 -17.30 -19.85 6.39
C PRO A 197 -16.42 -20.74 7.27
N LYS A 198 -16.50 -20.49 8.58
CA LYS A 198 -15.82 -21.35 9.56
C LYS A 198 -16.37 -22.77 9.46
#